data_AF-A0A059FAD1-F1
#
_entry.id   AF-A0A059FAD1-F1
#
_cell.length_a   1.000
_cell.length_b   1.000
_cell.length_c   1.000
_cell.angle_alpha   90.00
_cell.angle_beta   90.00
_cell.angle_gamma   90.00
#
_symmetry.space_group_name_H-M   'P 1'
#
loop_
_entity.id
_entity.type
_entity.pdbx_description
1 polymer ?
#
loop_
_entity_poly.entity_id
_entity_poly.type
_entity_poly.pdbx_seq_one_letter_code
_entity_poly.pdbx_strand_id
1 'polypeptide(L)'
;MVRRAALALALAGVPGGCAVWNQLPFTTAKADCPAITRASAWINGMPRVGTTVHKLIVAVKLDDDRPWLLTPVESGTGETLVLDLSPGGPAFAGNAGYREPVRQPRREAISITCGGRERARIDEITIAM
;
A
#
# COMPACT_ATOMS: atom_id res chain seq x y z
N MET A 1 -35.40 -41.32 62.18
CA MET A 1 -34.11 -41.75 61.59
C MET A 1 -34.11 -41.40 60.10
N VAL A 2 -33.03 -40.74 59.62
CA VAL A 2 -32.63 -40.51 58.20
C VAL A 2 -33.52 -39.52 57.41
N ARG A 3 -33.16 -38.22 57.28
CA ARG A 3 -32.27 -37.57 56.27
C ARG A 3 -32.68 -37.96 54.82
N ARG A 4 -33.05 -37.08 53.87
CA ARG A 4 -32.33 -35.91 53.35
C ARG A 4 -33.27 -35.05 52.49
N ALA A 5 -33.09 -33.74 52.57
CA ALA A 5 -33.57 -32.75 51.61
C ALA A 5 -32.76 -32.80 50.31
N ALA A 6 -33.35 -32.37 49.19
CA ALA A 6 -32.68 -31.55 48.18
C ALA A 6 -33.70 -30.91 47.23
N LEU A 7 -33.77 -29.57 47.27
CA LEU A 7 -34.21 -28.71 46.19
C LEU A 7 -33.39 -28.98 44.91
N ALA A 8 -33.97 -28.81 43.72
CA ALA A 8 -33.61 -27.67 42.85
C ALA A 8 -34.21 -27.75 41.43
N LEU A 9 -34.85 -26.63 41.08
CA LEU A 9 -34.83 -25.89 39.81
C LEU A 9 -35.00 -26.62 38.47
N ALA A 10 -36.14 -26.31 37.87
CA ALA A 10 -36.34 -26.21 36.43
C ALA A 10 -35.37 -25.20 35.80
N LEU A 11 -34.86 -25.51 34.60
CA LEU A 11 -34.49 -24.54 33.58
C LEU A 11 -34.61 -25.20 32.20
N ALA A 12 -35.58 -24.73 31.41
CA ALA A 12 -35.64 -24.92 29.97
C ALA A 12 -34.72 -23.90 29.28
N GLY A 13 -34.06 -24.29 28.18
CA GLY A 13 -33.26 -23.34 27.38
C GLY A 13 -32.52 -23.97 26.19
N VAL A 14 -33.21 -24.02 25.03
CA VAL A 14 -32.76 -23.88 23.62
C VAL A 14 -31.38 -24.45 23.20
N PRO A 15 -31.31 -25.43 22.27
CA PRO A 15 -30.08 -25.78 21.56
C PRO A 15 -29.88 -24.84 20.37
N GLY A 16 -29.21 -23.72 20.58
CA GLY A 16 -28.82 -22.76 19.54
C GLY A 16 -27.30 -22.62 19.47
N GLY A 17 -26.60 -23.70 19.12
CA GLY A 17 -25.13 -23.78 19.12
C GLY A 17 -24.51 -23.74 17.73
N CYS A 18 -24.78 -22.69 16.95
CA CYS A 18 -23.96 -22.30 15.79
C CYS A 18 -23.73 -20.78 15.87
N ALA A 19 -22.52 -20.35 15.49
CA ALA A 19 -22.10 -18.95 15.35
C ALA A 19 -21.59 -18.23 16.61
N VAL A 20 -20.50 -18.71 17.23
CA VAL A 20 -19.61 -17.87 18.06
C VAL A 20 -18.15 -18.09 17.64
N TRP A 21 -17.85 -17.95 16.35
CA TRP A 21 -16.47 -18.03 15.83
C TRP A 21 -16.13 -16.87 14.86
N ASN A 22 -16.93 -15.80 14.85
CA ASN A 22 -16.76 -14.71 13.85
C ASN A 22 -16.77 -13.30 14.45
N GLN A 23 -16.18 -13.13 15.64
CA GLN A 23 -15.95 -11.79 16.22
C GLN A 23 -14.51 -11.63 16.69
N LEU A 24 -13.57 -11.85 15.78
CA LEU A 24 -12.28 -11.17 15.91
C LEU A 24 -12.45 -9.78 15.31
N PRO A 25 -12.20 -8.70 16.06
CA PRO A 25 -12.09 -7.39 15.43
C PRO A 25 -10.91 -7.47 14.47
N PHE A 26 -11.20 -7.33 13.16
CA PHE A 26 -10.18 -7.01 12.17
C PHE A 26 -9.62 -5.64 12.56
N THR A 27 -8.69 -5.61 13.49
CA THR A 27 -7.74 -4.52 13.62
C THR A 27 -6.98 -4.55 12.32
N THR A 28 -7.35 -3.70 11.36
CA THR A 28 -6.51 -3.40 10.20
C THR A 28 -5.14 -3.09 10.77
N ALA A 29 -4.21 -4.03 10.65
CA ALA A 29 -2.84 -3.85 11.13
C ALA A 29 -2.41 -2.49 10.59
N LYS A 30 -2.08 -1.55 11.51
CA LYS A 30 -1.61 -0.22 11.12
C LYS A 30 -0.45 -0.47 10.16
N ALA A 31 -0.66 -0.17 8.89
CA ALA A 31 0.37 -0.43 7.89
C ALA A 31 1.63 0.29 8.36
N ASP A 32 2.70 -0.49 8.53
CA ASP A 32 3.99 -0.03 9.03
C ASP A 32 4.69 0.78 7.92
N CYS A 33 4.15 1.95 7.65
CA CYS A 33 4.55 2.80 6.54
C CYS A 33 5.65 3.77 6.98
N PRO A 34 6.87 3.66 6.42
CA PRO A 34 7.97 4.53 6.80
C PRO A 34 7.71 5.98 6.40
N ALA A 35 8.52 6.89 6.95
CA ALA A 35 8.54 8.26 6.51
C ALA A 35 9.23 8.38 5.15
N ILE A 36 8.65 9.14 4.23
CA ILE A 36 9.28 9.49 2.97
C ILE A 36 10.14 10.72 3.21
N THR A 37 11.45 10.59 3.04
CA THR A 37 12.40 11.70 3.23
C THR A 37 12.68 12.46 1.94
N ARG A 38 12.47 11.80 0.79
CA ARG A 38 12.54 12.43 -0.53
C ARG A 38 11.73 11.64 -1.54
N ALA A 39 11.04 12.34 -2.43
CA ALA A 39 10.37 11.75 -3.58
C ALA A 39 10.65 12.62 -4.81
N SER A 40 10.98 12.00 -5.93
CA SER A 40 11.21 12.71 -7.19
C SER A 40 10.76 11.89 -8.39
N ALA A 41 10.33 12.59 -9.43
CA ALA A 41 9.94 12.00 -10.68
C ALA A 41 10.56 12.75 -11.85
N TRP A 42 11.00 11.99 -12.85
CA TRP A 42 11.54 12.57 -14.08
C TRP A 42 11.33 11.67 -15.29
N ILE A 43 11.31 12.29 -16.45
CA ILE A 43 11.34 11.61 -17.75
C ILE A 43 12.79 11.58 -18.22
N ASN A 44 13.29 10.40 -18.57
CA ASN A 44 14.58 10.28 -19.26
C ASN A 44 14.41 10.67 -20.74
N GLY A 45 14.79 11.92 -21.04
CA GLY A 45 14.70 12.56 -22.34
C GLY A 45 15.94 12.40 -23.22
N MET A 46 17.02 11.75 -22.74
CA MET A 46 18.26 11.60 -23.50
C MET A 46 17.98 11.01 -24.90
N PRO A 47 18.47 11.64 -25.98
CA PRO A 47 18.43 11.07 -27.31
C PRO A 47 19.15 9.73 -27.30
N ARG A 48 18.49 8.68 -27.79
CA ARG A 48 19.11 7.37 -28.00
C ARG A 48 18.96 7.00 -29.46
N VAL A 49 19.98 6.33 -29.99
CA VAL A 49 19.93 5.74 -31.33
C VAL A 49 18.88 4.63 -31.32
N GLY A 50 17.81 4.79 -32.10
CA GLY A 50 16.67 3.85 -32.18
C GLY A 50 15.35 4.43 -31.67
N THR A 51 14.28 3.62 -31.69
CA THR A 51 12.88 4.02 -31.37
C THR A 51 12.49 3.76 -29.90
N THR A 52 13.42 3.88 -28.97
CA THR A 52 13.12 3.50 -27.57
C THR A 52 12.21 4.53 -26.92
N VAL A 53 11.07 4.07 -26.40
CA VAL A 53 10.10 4.92 -25.69
C VAL A 53 10.75 5.54 -24.45
N HIS A 54 10.63 6.87 -24.30
CA HIS A 54 11.03 7.57 -23.08
C HIS A 54 10.39 6.93 -21.86
N LYS A 55 11.10 6.91 -20.73
CA LYS A 55 10.59 6.32 -19.48
C LYS A 55 10.36 7.41 -18.45
N LEU A 56 9.19 7.36 -17.82
CA LEU A 56 8.94 8.00 -16.54
C LEU A 56 9.63 7.17 -15.46
N ILE A 57 10.39 7.83 -14.59
CA ILE A 57 11.10 7.22 -13.48
C ILE A 57 10.65 7.93 -12.21
N VAL A 58 10.31 7.15 -11.19
CA VAL A 58 9.99 7.62 -9.85
C VAL A 58 11.01 7.03 -8.89
N ALA A 59 11.58 7.86 -8.02
CA ALA A 59 12.47 7.43 -6.98
C ALA A 59 12.04 8.01 -5.63
N VAL A 60 12.06 7.15 -4.61
CA VAL A 60 11.65 7.48 -3.25
C VAL A 60 12.74 7.05 -2.29
N LYS A 61 13.12 7.95 -1.38
CA LYS A 61 13.95 7.66 -0.20
C LYS A 61 13.10 7.61 1.05
N LEU A 62 13.39 6.64 1.89
CA LEU A 62 12.63 6.30 3.09
C LEU A 62 13.55 6.38 4.30
N ASP A 63 12.99 6.76 5.44
CA ASP A 63 13.64 6.61 6.75
C ASP A 63 13.38 5.20 7.28
N ASP A 64 14.01 4.21 6.63
CA ASP A 64 13.82 2.78 6.89
C ASP A 64 15.05 2.01 6.35
N ASP A 65 15.37 0.86 6.93
CA ASP A 65 16.50 0.00 6.57
C ASP A 65 16.10 -1.28 5.81
N ARG A 66 14.80 -1.44 5.53
CA ARG A 66 14.26 -2.57 4.76
C ARG A 66 14.17 -2.24 3.28
N PRO A 67 14.09 -3.26 2.39
CA PRO A 67 13.75 -3.06 0.99
C PRO A 67 12.27 -2.67 0.83
N TRP A 68 11.98 -1.83 -0.17
CA TRP A 68 10.64 -1.34 -0.47
C TRP A 68 10.34 -1.34 -1.98
N LEU A 69 9.08 -1.53 -2.33
CA LEU A 69 8.57 -1.61 -3.69
C LEU A 69 7.49 -0.57 -3.94
N LEU A 70 7.51 0.05 -5.12
CA LEU A 70 6.41 0.86 -5.64
C LEU A 70 5.65 0.06 -6.70
N THR A 71 4.35 -0.13 -6.50
CA THR A 71 3.47 -0.87 -7.42
C THR A 71 2.34 0.04 -7.90
N PRO A 72 2.05 0.11 -9.21
CA PRO A 72 0.96 0.93 -9.72
C PRO A 72 -0.39 0.38 -9.28
N VAL A 73 -1.29 1.27 -8.88
CA VAL A 73 -2.68 0.95 -8.52
C VAL A 73 -3.60 1.39 -9.66
N GLU A 74 -4.53 0.52 -10.06
CA GLU A 74 -5.46 0.78 -11.18
C GLU A 74 -6.44 1.93 -10.93
N SER A 75 -6.56 2.42 -9.69
CA SER A 75 -7.50 3.49 -9.30
C SER A 75 -7.04 4.90 -9.67
N GLY A 76 -5.87 5.07 -10.30
CA GLY A 76 -5.40 6.37 -10.75
C GLY A 76 -6.25 6.94 -11.89
N THR A 77 -6.44 8.26 -11.91
CA THR A 77 -6.93 8.93 -13.13
C THR A 77 -5.88 8.78 -14.24
N GLY A 78 -6.27 8.95 -15.51
CA GLY A 78 -5.30 8.96 -16.62
C GLY A 78 -4.14 9.94 -16.40
N GLU A 79 -4.40 11.03 -15.66
CA GLU A 79 -3.47 12.12 -15.38
C GLU A 79 -2.61 11.87 -14.12
N THR A 80 -3.14 11.22 -13.09
CA THR A 80 -2.39 10.93 -11.85
C THR A 80 -2.00 9.46 -11.75
N LEU A 81 -0.71 9.19 -11.68
CA LEU A 81 -0.19 7.85 -11.39
C LEU A 81 -0.22 7.60 -9.88
N VAL A 82 -0.95 6.59 -9.44
CA VAL A 82 -0.96 6.16 -8.03
C VAL A 82 -0.02 4.96 -7.87
N LEU A 83 0.92 5.07 -6.93
CA LEU A 83 1.90 4.03 -6.59
C LEU A 83 1.74 3.63 -5.13
N ASP A 84 1.44 2.35 -4.88
CA ASP A 84 1.44 1.78 -3.54
C ASP A 84 2.84 1.35 -3.12
N LEU A 85 3.23 1.80 -1.93
CA LEU A 85 4.48 1.51 -1.27
C LEU A 85 4.28 0.32 -0.33
N SER A 86 4.97 -0.79 -0.61
CA SER A 86 4.89 -2.02 0.17
C SER A 86 6.28 -2.59 0.49
N PRO A 87 6.42 -3.36 1.60
CA PRO A 87 7.70 -3.97 1.96
C PRO A 87 8.19 -4.99 0.91
N GLY A 88 9.50 -5.07 0.74
CA GLY A 88 10.16 -6.02 -0.16
C GLY A 88 10.60 -5.41 -1.49
N GLY A 89 10.82 -6.27 -2.49
CA GLY A 89 11.22 -5.85 -3.84
C GLY A 89 12.75 -5.76 -4.05
N PRO A 90 13.16 -5.36 -5.26
CA PRO A 90 14.56 -5.44 -5.69
C PRO A 90 15.38 -4.17 -5.36
N ALA A 91 14.77 -3.16 -4.75
CA ALA A 91 15.46 -1.92 -4.41
C ALA A 91 16.37 -2.10 -3.20
N PHE A 92 17.43 -1.30 -3.13
CA PHE A 92 18.28 -1.22 -1.95
C PHE A 92 17.48 -0.72 -0.74
N ALA A 93 17.89 -1.13 0.46
CA ALA A 93 17.34 -0.68 1.74
C ALA A 93 17.11 0.84 1.77
N GLY A 94 15.97 1.27 2.30
CA GLY A 94 15.58 2.68 2.41
C GLY A 94 15.25 3.36 1.08
N ASN A 95 15.10 2.61 -0.01
CA ASN A 95 14.76 3.15 -1.32
C ASN A 95 13.63 2.35 -1.96
N ALA A 96 12.84 3.03 -2.78
CA ALA A 96 11.86 2.41 -3.67
C ALA A 96 11.87 3.14 -5.02
N GLY A 97 11.53 2.42 -6.09
CA GLY A 97 11.53 3.00 -7.42
C GLY A 97 10.51 2.35 -8.34
N TYR A 98 10.03 3.15 -9.29
CA TYR A 98 9.08 2.72 -10.31
C TYR A 98 9.48 3.27 -11.67
N ARG A 99 9.15 2.53 -12.73
CA ARG A 99 9.41 2.95 -14.12
C ARG A 99 8.26 2.50 -15.01
N GLU A 100 7.74 3.42 -15.82
CA GLU A 100 6.82 3.09 -16.92
C GLU A 100 7.20 3.82 -18.21
N PRO A 101 6.79 3.31 -19.39
CA PRO A 101 6.84 4.10 -20.61
C PRO A 101 6.04 5.40 -20.45
N VAL A 102 6.54 6.49 -21.02
CA VAL A 102 5.79 7.76 -21.05
C VAL A 102 4.53 7.57 -21.87
N ARG A 103 3.40 8.03 -21.31
CA ARG A 103 2.07 8.01 -21.96
C ARG A 103 1.77 9.37 -22.60
N GLN A 104 0.79 9.37 -23.50
CA GLN A 104 0.15 10.58 -24.02
C GLN A 104 -1.36 10.50 -23.72
N PRO A 105 -1.94 11.47 -22.98
CA PRO A 105 -1.28 12.59 -22.32
C PRO A 105 -0.28 12.14 -21.25
N ARG A 106 0.69 13.01 -20.92
CA ARG A 106 1.67 12.73 -19.87
C ARG A 106 0.97 12.72 -18.51
N ARG A 107 1.56 12.01 -17.55
CA ARG A 107 1.15 12.15 -16.15
C ARG A 107 1.40 13.58 -15.70
N GLU A 108 0.46 14.12 -14.96
CA GLU A 108 0.56 15.45 -14.34
C GLU A 108 1.09 15.34 -12.91
N ALA A 109 0.75 14.25 -12.21
CA ALA A 109 1.15 14.04 -10.84
C ALA A 109 1.40 12.55 -10.53
N ILE A 110 2.10 12.31 -9.43
CA ILE A 110 2.33 10.98 -8.86
C ILE A 110 1.94 11.01 -7.39
N SER A 111 1.02 10.14 -7.01
CA SER A 111 0.61 9.93 -5.61
C SER A 111 1.26 8.65 -5.09
N ILE A 112 2.00 8.75 -3.98
CA ILE A 112 2.59 7.59 -3.31
C ILE A 112 1.72 7.26 -2.10
N THR A 113 1.11 6.07 -2.11
CA THR A 113 0.26 5.58 -1.03
C THR A 113 0.97 4.51 -0.22
N CYS A 114 0.56 4.33 1.03
CA CYS A 114 0.93 3.16 1.82
C CYS A 114 -0.20 2.88 2.81
N GLY A 115 -0.64 1.62 2.89
CA GLY A 115 -1.75 1.24 3.76
C GLY A 115 -3.05 2.00 3.45
N GLY A 116 -3.30 2.29 2.16
CA GLY A 116 -4.49 3.00 1.71
C GLY A 116 -4.52 4.51 1.99
N ARG A 117 -3.42 5.11 2.43
CA ARG A 117 -3.31 6.57 2.65
C ARG A 117 -2.22 7.18 1.79
N GLU A 118 -2.46 8.36 1.24
CA GLU A 118 -1.41 9.15 0.58
C GLU A 118 -0.33 9.55 1.60
N ARG A 119 0.93 9.36 1.20
CA ARG A 119 2.13 9.63 2.02
C ARG A 119 2.97 10.74 1.44
N ALA A 120 2.99 10.86 0.12
CA ALA A 120 3.65 11.92 -0.61
C ALA A 120 2.98 12.11 -1.97
N ARG A 121 3.10 13.33 -2.49
CA ARG A 121 2.66 13.69 -3.82
C ARG A 121 3.81 14.39 -4.55
N ILE A 122 3.99 14.06 -5.83
CA ILE A 122 4.94 14.72 -6.73
C ILE A 122 4.12 15.38 -7.83
N ASP A 123 4.04 16.70 -7.80
CA ASP A 123 3.34 17.49 -8.83
C ASP A 123 4.29 17.98 -9.94
N GLU A 124 5.60 17.96 -9.69
CA GLU A 124 6.61 18.35 -10.68
C GLU A 124 7.31 17.11 -11.24
N ILE A 125 7.04 16.80 -12.51
CA ILE A 125 7.72 15.75 -13.26
C ILE A 125 8.72 16.42 -14.21
N THR A 126 10.00 16.38 -13.84
CA THR A 126 11.06 17.03 -14.61
C THR A 126 11.43 16.24 -15.86
N ILE A 127 11.95 16.91 -16.88
CA ILE A 127 12.52 16.25 -18.06
C ILE A 127 14.03 16.35 -17.93
N ALA A 128 14.68 15.21 -17.67
CA ALA A 128 16.14 15.13 -17.65
C ALA A 128 16.61 14.88 -19.09
N MET A 129 17.30 15.87 -19.67
CA MET A 129 17.87 15.80 -21.02
C MET A 129 19.26 15.17 -21.02
#